data_AF-A0A6C0DLQ9-F1
#
_entry.id   AF-A0A6C0DLQ9-F1
#
_cell.length_a   1.000
_cell.length_b   1.000
_cell.length_c   1.000
_cell.angle_alpha   90.00
_cell.angle_beta   90.00
_cell.angle_gamma   90.00
#
_symmetry.space_group_name_H-M   'P 1'
#
loop_
_entity.id
_entity.type
_entity.pdbx_description
1 polymer ?
#
loop_
_entity_poly.entity_id
_entity_poly.type
_entity_poly.pdbx_seq_one_letter_code
_entity_poly.pdbx_strand_id
1 'polypeptide(L)'
;MGIYNNGNIFGIKMYNFNDDDFANILFEKTYNEIMSDEEKKKAYLFYTELNNKNEIHFQYYTECSSTYGEGFFLRWYPMSLNLFLEKFGV
;
A
#
# COMPACT_ATOMS: atom_id res chain seq x y z
N MET A 1 -19.07 -11.60 0.86
CA MET A 1 -18.88 -10.79 2.07
C MET A 1 -18.08 -9.56 1.67
N GLY A 2 -18.64 -8.35 1.84
CA GLY A 2 -18.00 -7.11 1.41
C GLY A 2 -17.05 -6.58 2.48
N ILE A 3 -15.83 -6.24 2.06
CA ILE A 3 -14.83 -5.53 2.87
C ILE A 3 -14.66 -4.14 2.27
N TYR A 4 -14.80 -3.11 3.09
CA TYR A 4 -14.68 -1.72 2.69
C TYR A 4 -13.46 -1.10 3.37
N ASN A 5 -12.60 -0.44 2.60
CA ASN A 5 -11.50 0.35 3.15
C ASN A 5 -11.97 1.79 3.39
N ASN A 6 -11.46 2.41 4.45
CA ASN A 6 -11.79 3.79 4.80
C ASN A 6 -10.89 4.82 4.09
N GLY A 7 -9.87 4.37 3.33
CA GLY A 7 -8.94 5.23 2.61
C GLY A 7 -7.81 5.83 3.44
N ASN A 8 -7.84 5.71 4.77
CA ASN A 8 -6.72 6.08 5.66
C ASN A 8 -5.52 5.16 5.41
N ILE A 9 -4.35 5.73 5.18
CA ILE A 9 -3.12 4.98 4.87
C ILE A 9 -2.22 5.00 6.09
N PHE A 10 -2.03 3.85 6.72
CA PHE A 10 -1.13 3.61 7.87
C PHE A 10 0.15 2.90 7.45
N GLY A 11 0.35 2.64 6.16
CA GLY A 11 1.52 1.94 5.67
C GLY A 11 1.44 1.66 4.18
N ILE A 12 2.59 1.34 3.59
CA ILE A 12 2.74 1.00 2.19
C ILE A 12 3.70 -0.17 2.05
N LYS A 13 3.37 -1.06 1.12
CA LYS A 13 4.16 -2.20 0.71
C LYS A 13 4.26 -2.22 -0.80
N MET A 14 5.48 -2.29 -1.31
CA MET A 14 5.82 -2.46 -2.71
C MET A 14 6.54 -3.78 -2.88
N TYR A 15 6.08 -4.59 -3.83
CA TYR A 15 6.64 -5.92 -4.05
C TYR A 15 6.52 -6.28 -5.53
N ASN A 16 7.35 -7.19 -5.99
CA ASN A 16 7.17 -7.89 -7.26
C ASN A 16 7.08 -9.40 -7.00
N PHE A 17 6.72 -10.16 -8.01
CA PHE A 17 6.79 -11.61 -7.97
C PHE A 17 8.11 -12.06 -8.61
N ASN A 18 8.78 -13.04 -8.00
CA ASN A 18 9.91 -13.71 -8.64
C ASN A 18 9.40 -14.79 -9.62
N ASP A 19 10.33 -15.46 -10.31
CA ASP A 19 10.00 -16.51 -11.30
C ASP A 19 9.20 -17.69 -10.71
N ASP A 20 9.21 -17.84 -9.39
CA ASP A 20 8.50 -18.88 -8.65
C ASP A 20 7.17 -18.37 -8.02
N ASP A 21 6.63 -17.24 -8.50
CA ASP A 21 5.41 -16.58 -8.00
C ASP A 21 5.43 -16.18 -6.50
N PHE A 22 6.61 -16.15 -5.86
CA PHE A 22 6.76 -15.65 -4.50
C PHE A 22 6.92 -14.13 -4.49
N ALA A 23 6.23 -13.49 -3.55
CA ALA A 23 6.32 -12.04 -3.36
C ALA A 23 7.70 -11.67 -2.79
N ASN A 24 8.49 -10.95 -3.59
CA ASN A 24 9.72 -10.31 -3.18
C ASN A 24 9.43 -8.86 -2.75
N ILE A 25 9.60 -8.58 -1.47
CA ILE A 25 9.28 -7.29 -0.86
C ILE A 25 10.42 -6.31 -1.14
N LEU A 26 10.11 -5.25 -1.88
CA LEU A 26 11.07 -4.19 -2.22
C LEU A 26 11.08 -3.08 -1.16
N PHE A 27 9.90 -2.75 -0.65
CA PHE A 27 9.70 -1.73 0.37
C PHE A 27 8.49 -2.11 1.22
N GLU A 28 8.61 -2.04 2.54
CA GLU A 28 7.48 -2.21 3.45
C GLU A 28 7.66 -1.30 4.65
N LYS A 29 6.64 -0.50 4.95
CA LYS A 29 6.62 0.33 6.14
C LYS A 29 5.21 0.54 6.66
N THR A 30 5.05 0.38 7.96
CA THR A 30 3.80 0.59 8.70
C THR A 30 4.02 1.62 9.79
N TYR A 31 2.95 2.28 10.19
CA TYR A 31 2.94 3.39 11.13
C TYR A 31 1.79 3.21 12.13
N ASN A 32 1.98 3.73 13.34
CA ASN A 32 0.93 3.75 14.37
C ASN A 32 -0.12 4.84 14.09
N GLU A 33 0.22 5.80 13.23
CA GLU A 33 -0.62 6.93 12.83
C GLU A 33 -0.76 6.95 11.30
N ILE A 34 -1.67 7.78 10.79
CA ILE A 34 -1.84 7.97 9.34
C ILE A 34 -0.53 8.53 8.77
N MET A 35 -0.06 7.95 7.67
CA MET A 35 1.14 8.37 6.96
C MET A 35 1.12 9.87 6.67
N SER A 36 2.17 10.55 7.11
CA SER A 36 2.41 11.96 6.80
C SER A 36 2.79 12.14 5.33
N ASP A 37 2.66 13.37 4.83
CA ASP A 37 3.02 13.66 3.43
C ASP A 37 4.53 13.50 3.18
N GLU A 38 5.38 13.74 4.17
CA GLU A 38 6.81 13.44 4.08
C GLU A 38 7.09 11.94 3.89
N GLU A 39 6.35 11.09 4.57
CA GLU A 39 6.48 9.64 4.47
C GLU A 39 5.96 9.11 3.14
N LYS A 40 4.84 9.66 2.67
CA LYS A 40 4.34 9.39 1.32
C LYS A 40 5.37 9.79 0.27
N LYS A 41 5.97 10.98 0.41
CA LYS A 41 7.03 11.46 -0.49
C LYS A 41 8.25 10.55 -0.50
N LYS A 42 8.68 10.03 0.66
CA LYS A 42 9.78 9.05 0.73
C LYS A 42 9.45 7.76 -0.01
N ALA A 43 8.24 7.24 0.15
CA ALA A 43 7.79 6.06 -0.59
C ALA A 43 7.72 6.34 -2.11
N TYR A 44 7.25 7.51 -2.51
CA TYR A 44 7.23 7.92 -3.91
C TYR A 44 8.64 8.03 -4.50
N LEU A 45 9.57 8.66 -3.78
CA LEU A 45 10.98 8.76 -4.19
C LEU A 45 11.60 7.37 -4.39
N PHE A 46 11.39 6.47 -3.43
CA PHE A 46 11.83 5.07 -3.57
C PHE A 46 11.28 4.43 -4.85
N TYR A 47 9.98 4.55 -5.10
CA TYR A 47 9.37 4.06 -6.34
C TYR A 47 9.99 4.68 -7.58
N THR A 48 10.30 5.98 -7.58
CA THR A 48 10.86 6.66 -8.76
C THR A 48 12.26 6.16 -9.13
N GLU A 49 13.04 5.73 -8.14
CA GLU A 49 14.41 5.21 -8.29
C GLU A 49 14.46 3.74 -8.76
N LEU A 50 13.34 3.02 -8.74
CA LEU A 50 13.29 1.63 -9.22
C LEU A 50 13.45 1.56 -10.74
N ASN A 51 14.35 0.69 -11.21
CA ASN A 51 14.66 0.52 -12.63
C ASN A 51 13.53 -0.16 -13.42
N ASN A 52 12.88 -1.18 -12.84
CA ASN A 52 11.76 -1.89 -13.45
C ASN A 52 10.48 -1.61 -12.66
N LYS A 53 9.56 -0.86 -13.28
CA LYS A 53 8.28 -0.45 -12.66
C LYS A 53 7.08 -1.28 -13.13
N ASN A 54 7.24 -2.08 -14.18
CA ASN A 54 6.13 -2.79 -14.84
C ASN A 54 5.58 -3.95 -14.01
N GLU A 55 6.40 -4.50 -13.11
CA GLU A 55 6.07 -5.68 -12.29
C GLU A 55 5.85 -5.32 -10.82
N ILE A 56 5.75 -4.03 -10.50
CA ILE A 56 5.55 -3.58 -9.13
C ILE A 56 4.08 -3.61 -8.77
N HIS A 57 3.79 -4.29 -7.67
CA HIS A 57 2.50 -4.31 -7.02
C HIS A 57 2.54 -3.48 -5.74
N PHE A 58 1.39 -2.89 -5.41
CA PHE A 58 1.24 -2.01 -4.26
C PHE A 58 0.15 -2.55 -3.33
N GLN A 59 0.44 -2.51 -2.04
CA GLN A 59 -0.54 -2.67 -0.99
C GLN A 59 -0.38 -1.54 0.01
N TYR A 60 -1.47 -1.10 0.60
CA TYR A 60 -1.46 -0.11 1.66
C TYR A 60 -2.14 -0.67 2.89
N TYR A 61 -1.61 -0.31 4.04
CA TYR A 61 -2.13 -0.73 5.33
C TYR A 61 -3.25 0.23 5.71
N THR A 62 -4.47 -0.26 5.86
CA THR A 62 -5.65 0.59 6.01
C THR A 62 -6.66 -0.01 6.97
N GLU A 63 -7.46 0.87 7.58
CA GLU A 63 -8.63 0.47 8.33
C GLU A 63 -9.72 -0.02 7.39
N CYS A 64 -10.16 -1.24 7.64
CA CYS A 64 -11.23 -1.90 6.93
C CYS A 64 -12.40 -2.17 7.88
N SER A 65 -13.59 -2.22 7.31
CA SER A 65 -14.80 -2.72 7.96
C SER A 65 -15.38 -3.88 7.16
N SER A 66 -16.15 -4.73 7.84
CA SER A 66 -16.83 -5.87 7.23
C SER A 66 -18.34 -5.72 7.38
N THR A 67 -19.09 -6.19 6.38
CA THR A 67 -20.55 -6.17 6.36
C THR A 67 -21.23 -6.92 7.52
N TYR A 68 -20.53 -7.82 8.21
CA TYR A 68 -21.06 -8.61 9.32
C TYR A 68 -20.22 -8.50 10.60
N GLY A 69 -19.29 -7.54 10.69
CA GLY A 69 -18.38 -7.40 11.84
C GLY A 69 -18.60 -6.09 12.60
N GLU A 70 -18.52 -6.13 13.92
CA GLU A 70 -18.79 -4.98 14.81
C GLU A 70 -17.60 -4.04 15.01
N GLY A 71 -16.66 -3.93 14.06
CA GLY A 71 -15.48 -3.08 14.28
C GLY A 71 -14.58 -2.86 13.08
N PHE A 72 -13.69 -1.88 13.26
CA PHE A 72 -12.59 -1.60 12.33
C PHE A 72 -11.41 -2.52 12.64
N PHE A 73 -10.75 -3.00 11.58
CA PHE A 73 -9.51 -3.75 11.68
C PHE A 73 -8.52 -3.27 10.63
N LEU A 74 -7.23 -3.37 10.92
CA LEU A 74 -6.19 -2.99 9.97
C LEU A 74 -5.82 -4.17 9.07
N ARG A 75 -5.64 -3.92 7.78
CA ARG A 75 -5.26 -4.94 6.80
C ARG A 75 -4.48 -4.33 5.64
N TRP A 76 -3.58 -5.12 5.06
CA TRP A 76 -3.03 -4.85 3.72
C TRP A 76 -4.11 -4.98 2.65
N TYR A 77 -4.45 -3.86 2.01
CA TYR A 77 -5.40 -3.79 0.92
C TYR A 77 -4.67 -3.49 -0.40
N PRO A 78 -5.03 -4.14 -1.51
CA PRO A 78 -4.40 -3.90 -2.81
C PRO A 78 -4.64 -2.46 -3.29
N MET A 79 -3.61 -1.87 -3.87
CA MET A 79 -3.64 -0.54 -4.47
C MET A 79 -3.19 -0.61 -5.93
N SER A 80 -3.90 0.07 -6.81
CA SER A 80 -3.49 0.22 -8.20
C SER A 80 -2.38 1.25 -8.32
N LEU A 81 -1.54 1.15 -9.36
CA LEU A 81 -0.53 2.16 -9.66
C LEU A 81 -1.13 3.56 -9.77
N ASN A 82 -2.28 3.72 -10.43
CA ASN A 82 -2.94 5.03 -10.58
C ASN A 82 -3.32 5.64 -9.23
N LEU A 83 -3.88 4.82 -8.33
CA LEU A 83 -4.22 5.28 -6.98
C LEU A 83 -2.96 5.60 -6.17
N PHE A 84 -1.90 4.80 -6.32
CA PHE A 84 -0.61 5.11 -5.71
C PHE A 84 -0.07 6.47 -6.18
N LEU A 85 -0.06 6.73 -7.49
CA LEU A 85 0.41 8.01 -8.02
C LEU A 85 -0.45 9.19 -7.55
N GLU A 86 -1.78 9.02 -7.49
CA GLU A 86 -2.69 10.06 -6.96
C GLU A 86 -2.42 10.37 -5.48
N LYS A 87 -2.17 9.34 -4.66
CA LYS A 87 -2.01 9.51 -3.20
C LYS A 87 -0.59 9.89 -2.78
N PHE A 88 0.42 9.53 -3.56
CA PHE A 88 1.84 9.64 -3.18
C PHE A 88 2.66 10.56 -4.09
N GLY A 89 2.20 10.84 -5.31
CA GLY A 89 2.95 11.59 -6.33
C GLY A 89 2.87 13.13 -6.23
N VAL A 90 2.73 13.68 -5.02
CA VAL A 90 2.66 15.12 -4.75
C VAL A 90 4.05 15.72 -4.48
#